data_AF-A0A936KV60-F1
#
_entry.id   AF-A0A936KV60-F1
#
_cell.length_a   1.000
_cell.length_b   1.000
_cell.length_c   1.000
_cell.angle_alpha   90.00
_cell.angle_beta   90.00
_cell.angle_gamma   90.00
#
_symmetry.space_group_name_H-M   'P 1'
#
loop_
_entity.id
_entity.type
_entity.pdbx_description
1 polymer ?
#
loop_
_entity_poly.entity_id
_entity_poly.type
_entity_poly.pdbx_seq_one_letter_code
_entity_poly.pdbx_strand_id
1 'polypeptide(L)' 'MEITFDDSTIASREYFNYWTMVQYCMDIKKMNYKQLLADTTKEQDLKQEMEKWYEEKKANAQHGFAKSGAELQG' A
#
# COMPACT_ATOMS: atom_id res chain seq x y z
N MET A 1 19.05 4.92 -7.41
CA MET A 1 17.98 5.40 -8.31
C MET A 1 17.02 6.22 -7.48
N GLU A 2 16.65 7.39 -7.98
CA GLU A 2 15.83 8.38 -7.27
C GLU A 2 14.38 8.36 -7.78
N ILE A 3 13.49 8.95 -7.01
CA ILE A 3 12.09 9.21 -7.35
C ILE A 3 11.89 10.72 -7.22
N THR A 4 11.26 11.30 -8.23
CA THR A 4 10.85 12.71 -8.24
C THR A 4 9.34 12.76 -8.05
N PHE A 5 8.89 13.47 -7.03
CA PHE A 5 7.47 13.68 -6.75
C PHE A 5 6.95 14.89 -7.55
N ASP A 6 5.62 15.02 -7.62
CA ASP A 6 4.94 16.09 -8.38
C ASP A 6 5.27 17.50 -7.86
N ASP A 7 5.67 17.61 -6.59
CA ASP A 7 6.15 18.85 -5.96
C ASP A 7 7.64 19.13 -6.24
N SER A 8 8.26 18.37 -7.15
CA SER A 8 9.70 18.39 -7.48
C SER A 8 10.63 17.93 -6.34
N THR A 9 10.10 17.42 -5.23
CA THR A 9 10.91 16.78 -4.19
C THR A 9 11.57 15.52 -4.77
N ILE A 10 12.86 15.34 -4.50
CA ILE A 10 13.61 14.15 -4.91
C ILE A 10 13.93 13.32 -3.67
N ALA A 11 13.63 12.03 -3.71
CA ALA A 11 14.02 11.08 -2.69
C ALA A 11 14.71 9.87 -3.29
N SER A 12 15.54 9.19 -2.49
CA SER A 12 16.04 7.88 -2.90
C SER A 12 14.89 6.88 -2.99
N ARG A 13 14.95 5.96 -3.95
CA ARG A 13 13.98 4.85 -4.05
C ARG A 13 13.92 4.04 -2.74
N GLU A 14 15.07 3.87 -2.09
CA GLU A 14 15.17 3.16 -0.81
C GLU A 14 14.37 3.86 0.29
N TYR A 15 14.53 5.18 0.43
CA TYR A 15 13.77 5.97 1.40
C TYR A 15 12.26 5.84 1.14
N PHE A 16 11.85 5.99 -0.12
CA PHE A 16 10.44 5.86 -0.49
C PHE A 16 9.88 4.47 -0.19
N ASN A 17 10.66 3.41 -0.44
CA ASN A 17 10.26 2.04 -0.12
C ASN A 17 10.01 1.87 1.38
N TYR A 18 10.95 2.33 2.23
CA TYR A 18 10.79 2.23 3.68
C TYR A 18 9.63 3.06 4.21
N TRP A 19 9.47 4.28 3.68
CA TRP A 19 8.32 5.12 4.02
C TRP A 19 7.00 4.42 3.69
N THR A 20 6.89 3.83 2.50
CA THR A 20 5.69 3.07 2.08
C THR A 20 5.41 1.89 3.01
N MET A 21 6.44 1.14 3.41
CA MET A 21 6.29 0.02 4.34
C MET A 21 5.79 0.48 5.73
N VAL A 22 6.29 1.61 6.23
CA VAL A 22 5.80 2.21 7.48
C VAL A 22 4.33 2.62 7.35
N GLN A 23 3.95 3.29 6.26
CA GLN A 23 2.56 3.66 6.00
C GLN A 23 1.66 2.42 5.94
N TYR A 24 2.09 1.35 5.27
CA TYR A 24 1.35 0.09 5.24
C TYR A 24 1.12 -0.48 6.66
N CYS A 25 2.16 -0.53 7.50
CA CYS A 25 2.03 -1.01 8.88
C CYS A 25 1.05 -0.16 9.71
N MET A 26 1.15 1.16 9.60
CA MET A 26 0.32 2.06 10.39
C MET A 26 -1.13 2.12 9.88
N ASP A 27 -1.31 2.30 8.59
CA ASP A 27 -2.63 2.62 8.02
C ASP A 27 -3.41 1.38 7.61
N ILE A 28 -2.74 0.31 7.17
CA ILE A 28 -3.40 -0.92 6.73
C ILE A 28 -3.41 -1.95 7.84
N LYS A 29 -2.25 -2.26 8.43
CA LYS A 29 -2.16 -3.22 9.56
C LYS A 29 -2.64 -2.62 10.88
N LYS A 30 -2.96 -1.32 10.91
CA LYS A 30 -3.47 -0.59 12.09
C LYS A 30 -2.54 -0.66 13.30
N MET A 31 -1.23 -0.75 13.06
CA MET A 31 -0.24 -0.72 14.13
C MET A 31 -0.11 0.69 14.69
N ASN A 32 -0.11 0.81 16.01
CA ASN A 32 0.39 2.02 16.66
C ASN A 32 1.92 2.01 16.72
N TYR A 33 2.52 3.15 17.06
CA TYR A 33 3.97 3.32 17.09
C TYR A 33 4.70 2.30 17.98
N LYS A 34 4.14 1.95 19.14
CA LYS A 34 4.77 0.96 20.04
C LYS A 34 4.77 -0.44 19.43
N GLN A 35 3.69 -0.80 18.73
CA GLN A 35 3.60 -2.09 18.03
C GLN A 35 4.59 -2.14 16.87
N LEU A 36 4.71 -1.07 16.09
CA LEU A 36 5.68 -0.98 14.99
C LEU A 36 7.12 -1.16 15.48
N LEU A 37 7.49 -0.53 16.61
CA LEU A 37 8.84 -0.69 17.18
C LEU A 37 9.12 -2.10 17.72
N ALA A 38 8.09 -2.81 18.16
CA ALA A 38 8.20 -4.16 18.69
C ALA A 38 8.04 -5.25 17.62
N ASP A 39 7.68 -4.88 16.39
CA ASP A 39 7.44 -5.81 15.30
C ASP A 39 8.74 -6.45 14.83
N THR A 40 8.74 -7.77 14.73
CA THR A 40 9.89 -8.58 14.28
C THR A 40 9.62 -9.26 12.95
N THR A 41 8.59 -8.83 12.22
CA THR A 41 8.28 -9.35 10.88
C THR A 41 9.47 -9.06 9.97
N LYS A 42 9.92 -10.08 9.22
CA LYS A 42 11.02 -9.88 8.27
C LYS A 42 10.56 -8.94 7.17
N GLU A 43 11.47 -8.08 6.72
CA GLU A 43 11.20 -7.10 5.66
C GLU A 43 10.60 -7.75 4.40
N GLN A 44 11.11 -8.93 4.01
CA GLN A 44 10.64 -9.68 2.84
C GLN A 44 9.19 -10.16 3.00
N ASP A 45 8.83 -10.68 4.18
CA ASP A 45 7.48 -11.18 4.45
C ASP A 45 6.48 -10.00 4.42
N LEU A 46 6.88 -8.86 5.00
CA LEU A 46 6.07 -7.64 4.98
C LEU A 46 5.86 -7.11 3.55
N LYS A 47 6.88 -7.16 2.70
CA LYS A 47 6.78 -6.79 1.28
C LYS A 47 5.80 -7.68 0.53
N GLN A 48 5.90 -9.00 0.69
CA GLN A 48 5.00 -9.95 0.05
C GLN A 48 3.54 -9.75 0.50
N GLU A 49 3.33 -9.49 1.79
CA GLU A 49 2.01 -9.19 2.34
C GLU A 49 1.42 -7.91 1.72
N MET A 50 2.22 -6.85 1.63
CA MET A 50 1.82 -5.56 1.05
C MET A 50 1.48 -5.68 -0.44
N GLU A 51 2.29 -6.39 -1.22
CA GLU A 51 2.03 -6.64 -2.65
C GLU A 51 0.73 -7.42 -2.85
N LYS A 52 0.53 -8.48 -2.07
CA LYS A 52 -0.71 -9.28 -2.11
C LYS A 52 -1.93 -8.43 -1.77
N TRP A 53 -1.86 -7.64 -0.69
CA TRP A 53 -2.94 -6.74 -0.30
C TRP A 53 -3.27 -5.74 -1.42
N TYR A 54 -2.25 -5.17 -2.07
CA TYR A 54 -2.46 -4.22 -3.16
C TYR A 54 -3.16 -4.86 -4.36
N GLU A 55 -2.73 -6.05 -4.79
CA GLU A 55 -3.37 -6.77 -5.89
C GLU A 55 -4.83 -7.15 -5.56
N GLU A 56 -5.11 -7.57 -4.32
CA GLU A 56 -6.48 -7.82 -3.86
C GLU A 56 -7.34 -6.56 -3.91
N LYS A 57 -6.83 -5.41 -3.47
CA LYS A 57 -7.57 -4.15 -3.51
C LYS A 57 -7.80 -3.65 -4.93
N LYS A 58 -6.80 -3.78 -5.80
CA LYS A 58 -6.89 -3.43 -7.21
C LYS A 58 -7.95 -4.27 -7.94
N ALA A 59 -7.96 -5.59 -7.72
CA ALA A 59 -8.97 -6.49 -8.29
C ALA A 59 -10.39 -6.11 -7.84
N ASN A 60 -10.56 -5.80 -6.54
CA ASN A 60 -11.85 -5.37 -5.99
C ASN A 60 -12.31 -4.01 -6.54
N ALA A 61 -11.39 -3.05 -6.70
CA ALA A 61 -11.71 -1.75 -7.29
C ALA A 61 -12.20 -1.89 -8.74
N GLN A 62 -11.55 -2.75 -9.53
CA GLN A 62 -11.95 -3.01 -10.92
C GLN A 62 -13.30 -3.75 -11.03
N HIS A 63 -13.61 -4.66 -10.09
CA HIS A 63 -14.91 -5.33 -10.03
C HIS A 63 -16.06 -4.40 -9.60
N GLY A 64 -15.78 -3.36 -8.80
CA GLY A 64 -16.76 -2.35 -8.40
C GLY A 64 -17.28 -1.50 -9.55
N PHE A 65 -16.42 -1.14 -10.51
CA PHE A 65 -16.83 -0.40 -11.71
C PHE A 65 -17.76 -1.20 -12.63
N ALA A 66 -17.55 -2.52 -12.73
CA ALA A 66 -18.38 -3.40 -13.57
C ALA A 66 -19.83 -3.57 -13.09
N LYS A 67 -20.09 -3.43 -11.78
CA LYS A 67 -21.47 -3.54 -11.23
C LYS A 67 -22.31 -2.29 -11.41
N SER A 68 -21.70 -1.10 -11.45
CA SER A 68 -22.44 0.16 -11.60
C SER A 68 -23.11 0.35 -12.98
N GLY A 69 -22.71 -0.44 -13.99
CA GLY A 69 -23.31 -0.39 -15.33
C GLY A 69 -24.54 -1.28 -15.54
N ALA A 70 -24.84 -2.19 -14.62
CA ALA A 70 -25.92 -3.18 -14.78
C ALA A 70 -27.25 -2.77 -14.12
N GLU A 71 -27.30 -1.67 -13.37
CA GLU A 71 -28.47 -1.24 -12.59
C GLU A 71 -29.27 -0.09 -13.24
N LEU A 72 -28.93 0.32 -14.47
CA LEU A 72 -29.64 1.39 -15.20
C LEU A 72 -30.49 0.90 -16.39
N GLN A 73 -30.79 -0.40 -16.47
CA GLN A 73 -31.78 -0.96 -17.39
C GLN A 73 -32.75 -1.86 -16.63
N GLY A 74 -33.64 -1.23 -15.86
CA GLY A 74 -34.77 -1.86 -15.19
C GLY A 74 -35.98 -0.94 -15.24
#